data_AF-A0A6A8DF05-F1
#
_entry.id   AF-A0A6A8DF05-F1
#
_cell.length_a   1.000
_cell.length_b   1.000
_cell.length_c   1.000
_cell.angle_alpha   90.00
_cell.angle_beta   90.00
_cell.angle_gamma   90.00
#
_symmetry.space_group_name_H-M   'P 1'
#
loop_
_entity.id
_entity.type
_entity.pdbx_description
1 polymer ?
#
loop_
_entity_poly.entity_id
_entity_poly.type
_entity_poly.pdbx_seq_one_letter_code
_entity_poly.pdbx_strand_id
1 'polypeptide(L)' 'MNYEVHNWGLNVGNVEITGVASSSIFLIGDNETIKLTSFYDTPPDSYIVGSLVPLRHPTIEEGTDNG' A
#
# COMPACT_ATOMS: atom_id res chain seq x y z
N MET A 1 5.06 -16.90 33.07
CA MET A 1 3.70 -16.33 33.01
C MET A 1 2.76 -17.50 32.76
N ASN A 2 1.74 -17.70 33.59
CA ASN A 2 0.72 -18.73 33.35
C ASN A 2 -0.45 -18.05 32.65
N TYR A 3 -0.66 -18.37 31.37
CA TYR A 3 -1.79 -17.87 30.60
C TYR A 3 -2.80 -19.01 30.47
N GLU A 4 -3.98 -18.83 31.08
CA GLU A 4 -5.05 -19.81 31.12
C GLU A 4 -6.22 -19.28 30.27
N VAL A 5 -6.61 -20.05 29.26
CA VAL A 5 -7.70 -19.69 28.34
C VAL A 5 -8.90 -20.56 28.64
N HIS A 6 -9.99 -19.95 29.11
CA HIS A 6 -11.27 -20.61 29.25
C HIS A 6 -12.20 -20.20 28.11
N ASN A 7 -12.27 -21.02 27.07
CA ASN A 7 -13.18 -20.77 25.95
C ASN A 7 -14.57 -21.35 26.29
N TRP A 8 -15.42 -20.54 26.92
CA TRP A 8 -16.77 -20.91 27.35
C TRP A 8 -17.78 -20.94 26.18
N GLY A 9 -17.44 -21.66 25.11
CA GLY A 9 -18.32 -21.83 23.94
C GLY A 9 -18.33 -20.60 23.03
N LEU A 10 -17.16 -20.22 22.52
CA LEU A 10 -17.07 -19.28 21.40
C LEU A 10 -17.78 -19.89 20.17
N ASN A 11 -19.06 -19.57 19.99
CA ASN A 11 -19.85 -20.01 18.86
C ASN A 11 -19.84 -18.93 17.78
N VAL A 12 -18.91 -19.07 16.84
CA VAL A 12 -18.84 -18.22 15.66
C VAL A 12 -19.84 -18.78 14.65
N GLY A 13 -20.91 -18.03 14.42
CA GLY A 13 -21.90 -18.33 13.38
C GLY A 13 -21.35 -18.02 11.99
N ASN A 14 -22.20 -17.54 11.08
CA ASN A 14 -21.74 -17.21 9.73
C ASN A 14 -20.93 -15.90 9.72
N VAL A 15 -19.72 -15.95 9.17
CA VAL A 15 -18.87 -14.78 8.95
C VAL A 15 -18.64 -14.64 7.46
N GLU A 16 -19.13 -13.55 6.88
CA GLU A 16 -18.94 -13.22 5.47
C GLU A 16 -18.02 -12.01 5.35
N ILE A 17 -16.86 -12.20 4.70
CA ILE A 17 -15.88 -11.15 4.46
C ILE A 17 -15.77 -10.94 2.96
N THR A 18 -16.25 -9.79 2.48
CA THR A 18 -16.28 -9.42 1.05
C THR A 18 -14.96 -8.85 0.55
N GLY A 19 -14.04 -8.52 1.45
CA GLY A 19 -12.70 -8.09 1.13
C GLY A 19 -11.92 -7.68 2.37
N VAL A 20 -10.60 -7.77 2.29
CA VAL A 20 -9.66 -7.24 3.29
C VAL A 20 -8.64 -6.36 2.58
N ALA A 21 -8.30 -5.21 3.18
CA ALA A 21 -7.34 -4.28 2.61
C ALA A 21 -5.89 -4.77 2.79
N SER A 22 -4.94 -4.13 2.10
CA SER A 22 -3.51 -4.34 2.39
C SER A 22 -3.20 -4.04 3.86
N SER A 23 -2.44 -4.92 4.51
CA SER A 23 -2.07 -4.79 5.94
C SER A 23 -3.26 -4.84 6.90
N SER A 24 -4.09 -5.89 6.82
CA SER A 24 -5.24 -6.07 7.70
C SER A 24 -5.26 -7.44 8.38
N ILE A 25 -5.87 -7.50 9.57
CA ILE A 25 -6.08 -8.73 10.35
C ILE A 25 -7.54 -8.79 10.75
N PHE A 26 -8.18 -9.92 10.45
CA PHE A 26 -9.46 -10.28 11.04
C PHE A 26 -9.20 -11.39 12.07
N LEU A 27 -9.45 -11.09 13.34
CA LEU A 27 -9.18 -11.99 14.46
C LEU A 27 -10.48 -12.29 15.20
N ILE A 28 -10.74 -13.58 15.47
CA ILE A 28 -11.81 -14.02 16.36
C ILE A 28 -11.21 -14.81 17.51
N GLY A 29 -11.60 -14.47 18.73
CA GLY A 29 -10.98 -14.96 19.95
C GLY A 29 -9.80 -14.09 20.38
N ASP A 30 -9.05 -14.59 21.34
CA ASP A 30 -8.14 -13.78 22.13
C ASP A 30 -6.71 -13.91 21.60
N ASN A 31 -5.93 -12.84 21.69
CA ASN A 31 -4.51 -12.89 21.40
C ASN A 31 -3.73 -12.02 22.39
N GLU A 32 -2.65 -12.55 22.94
CA GLU A 32 -1.85 -11.88 23.97
C GLU A 32 -1.01 -10.71 23.42
N THR A 33 -0.50 -10.82 22.19
CA THR A 33 0.30 -9.76 21.57
C THR A 33 0.29 -9.88 20.04
N ILE A 34 -0.09 -8.79 19.35
CA ILE A 34 0.04 -8.69 17.89
C ILE A 34 1.18 -7.69 17.61
N LYS A 35 2.22 -8.13 16.92
CA LYS A 35 3.32 -7.27 16.47
C LYS A 35 3.29 -7.17 14.95
N LEU A 36 3.03 -5.98 14.45
CA LEU A 36 3.08 -5.64 13.03
C LEU A 36 4.29 -4.75 12.80
N THR A 37 5.17 -5.16 11.89
CA THR A 37 6.31 -4.36 11.44
C THR A 37 6.12 -4.03 9.98
N SER A 38 6.40 -2.79 9.61
CA SER A 38 6.54 -2.39 8.22
C SER A 38 7.85 -1.65 8.08
N PHE A 39 8.61 -1.99 7.05
CA PHE A 39 9.85 -1.33 6.69
C PHE A 39 9.67 -0.81 5.27
N TYR A 40 9.90 0.48 5.09
CA TYR A 40 10.10 1.03 3.77
C TYR A 40 11.57 0.80 3.40
N ASP A 41 11.82 0.09 2.31
CA ASP A 41 13.17 -0.23 1.82
C ASP A 41 13.72 0.84 0.87
N THR A 42 13.10 2.02 0.81
CA THR A 42 13.58 3.14 -0.01
C THR A 42 14.44 4.09 0.82
N PRO A 43 15.76 4.20 0.54
CA PRO A 43 16.61 5.22 1.12
C PRO A 43 16.06 6.64 0.85
N PRO A 44 16.34 7.65 1.72
CA PRO A 44 15.85 9.04 1.58
C PRO A 44 16.10 9.69 0.21
N ASP A 45 17.16 9.26 -0.49
CA ASP A 45 17.57 9.79 -1.80
C ASP A 45 16.79 9.22 -2.99
N SER A 46 15.89 8.26 -2.77
CA SER A 46 15.14 7.56 -3.84
C SER A 46 13.80 8.22 -4.17
N TYR A 47 13.41 9.29 -3.45
CA TYR A 47 12.21 10.07 -3.76
C TYR A 47 12.49 11.02 -4.94
N ILE A 48 12.45 10.48 -6.16
CA ILE A 48 12.53 11.28 -7.38
C ILE A 48 11.13 11.80 -7.71
N VAL A 49 10.81 13.03 -7.29
CA VAL A 49 9.70 13.80 -7.89
C VAL A 49 10.15 14.21 -9.28
N GLY A 50 10.00 13.30 -10.24
CA GLY A 50 10.41 13.49 -11.62
C GLY A 50 9.20 13.46 -12.55
N SER A 51 8.45 14.55 -12.63
CA SER A 51 7.67 14.86 -13.84
C SER A 51 8.25 16.09 -14.51
N LEU A 52 9.46 15.96 -15.05
CA LEU A 52 9.90 16.82 -16.14
C LEU A 52 9.56 16.10 -17.44
N VAL A 53 8.29 16.21 -17.86
CA VAL A 53 7.90 15.90 -19.24
C VAL A 53 8.71 16.84 -20.13
N PRO A 54 9.55 16.36 -21.05
CA PRO A 54 10.23 17.24 -21.98
C PRO A 54 9.17 17.76 -22.95
N LEU A 55 8.82 19.05 -22.85
CA LEU A 55 8.03 19.72 -23.87
C LEU A 55 8.87 19.69 -25.16
N ARG A 56 8.48 18.85 -26.13
CA ARG A 56 9.10 18.86 -27.46
C ARG A 56 8.82 20.23 -28.08
N HIS A 57 9.88 20.91 -28.51
CA HIS A 57 9.76 22.14 -29.30
C HIS A 57 9.09 21.79 -30.65
N PRO A 58 8.02 22.49 -31.07
CA PRO A 58 7.53 22.33 -32.43
C PRO A 58 8.52 23.03 -33.36
N THR A 59 9.23 22.26 -34.20
CA THR A 59 9.94 22.84 -35.34
C THR A 59 8.88 23.38 -36.30
N ILE A 60 8.77 24.70 -36.40
CA ILE A 60 8.05 25.34 -37.49
C ILE A 60 8.99 25.28 -38.69
N GLU A 61 8.69 24.41 -39.65
CA GLU A 61 9.20 24.54 -41.01
C GLU A 61 8.46 25.71 -41.67
N GLU A 62 8.93 26.94 -41.41
CA GLU A 62 8.49 28.11 -42.16
C GLU A 62 9.42 28.29 -43.35
N GLY A 63 8.90 27.92 -44.53
CA GLY A 63 9.53 28.19 -45.80
C GLY A 63 9.80 29.69 -45.95
N THR A 64 11.03 30.02 -46.32
CA THR A 64 11.33 31.24 -47.03
C THR A 64 11.55 30.88 -48.50
N ASP A 65 10.49 31.10 -49.27
CA ASP A 65 10.56 31.61 -50.63
C ASP A 65 11.71 32.63 -50.74
N ASN A 66 12.61 32.47 -51.72
CA ASN A 66 13.48 33.53 -52.26
C ASN A 66 14.24 33.01 -53.50
N GLY A 67 13.73 33.34 -54.70
CA GLY A 67 14.53 33.49 -55.93
C GLY A 67 14.13 32.65 -57.11
#